data_AF-A0A1I0BBH4-F1
#
_entry.id   AF-A0A1I0BBH4-F1
#
_cell.length_a   1.000
_cell.length_b   1.000
_cell.length_c   1.000
_cell.angle_alpha   90.00
_cell.angle_beta   90.00
_cell.angle_gamma   90.00
#
_symmetry.space_group_name_H-M   'P 1'
#
loop_
_entity.id
_entity.type
_entity.pdbx_description
1 polymer ?
#
loop_
_entity_poly.entity_id
_entity_poly.type
_entity_poly.pdbx_seq_one_letter_code
_entity_poly.pdbx_strand_id
1 'polypeptide(L)' 'MMKFIIGYFMFQILLLIVILIITHRTDKNSRKKFFQPNEVPEGFEKTAESFIDTKTKMVIHVYYNQHTGKRIYVVH' A
#
# COMPACT_ATOMS: atom_id res chain seq x y z
N MET A 1 34.52 9.56 -27.14
CA MET A 1 33.34 8.68 -27.26
C MET A 1 33.16 7.74 -26.08
N MET A 2 34.14 6.92 -25.72
CA MET A 2 34.00 5.93 -24.63
C MET A 2 33.62 6.54 -23.26
N LYS A 3 34.16 7.72 -22.92
CA LYS A 3 33.79 8.45 -21.69
C LYS A 3 32.31 8.87 -21.64
N PHE A 4 31.73 9.27 -22.77
CA PHE A 4 30.31 9.63 -22.85
C PHE A 4 29.42 8.39 -22.73
N ILE A 5 29.83 7.27 -23.34
CA ILE A 5 29.14 5.99 -23.23
C ILE A 5 29.14 5.51 -21.77
N ILE A 6 30.29 5.56 -21.10
CA ILE A 6 30.42 5.19 -19.68
C ILE A 6 29.56 6.11 -18.80
N GLY A 7 29.57 7.43 -19.05
CA GLY A 7 28.75 8.39 -18.31
C GLY A 7 27.24 8.14 -18.49
N TYR A 8 26.81 7.80 -19.70
CA TYR A 8 25.42 7.46 -20.00
C TYR A 8 24.94 6.23 -19.21
N PHE A 9 25.73 5.15 -19.20
CA PHE A 9 25.38 3.94 -18.46
C PHE A 9 25.41 4.17 -16.94
N MET A 10 26.37 4.94 -16.42
CA MET A 10 26.41 5.31 -15.01
C MET A 10 25.15 6.10 -14.62
N PHE A 11 24.73 7.05 -15.46
CA PHE A 11 23.49 7.79 -15.23
C PHE A 11 22.26 6.89 -15.25
N GLN A 12 22.15 5.97 -16.21
CA GLN A 12 21.04 5.01 -16.27
C GLN A 12 20.96 4.12 -15.03
N ILE A 13 22.10 3.62 -14.54
CA ILE A 13 22.15 2.80 -13.32
C ILE A 13 21.69 3.62 -12.12
N LEU A 14 22.15 4.86 -12.00
CA LEU A 14 21.79 5.75 -10.90
C LEU A 14 20.28 6.08 -10.93
N LEU A 15 19.74 6.37 -12.11
CA LEU A 15 18.31 6.58 -12.33
C LEU A 15 17.50 5.33 -11.93
N LEU A 16 17.95 4.14 -12.34
CA LEU A 16 17.28 2.88 -12.00
C LEU A 16 17.23 2.68 -10.47
N ILE A 17 18.35 2.91 -9.77
CA ILE A 17 18.40 2.79 -8.31
C ILE A 17 17.41 3.76 -7.65
N VAL A 18 17.33 5.01 -8.12
CA VAL A 18 16.37 5.99 -7.60
C VAL A 18 14.92 5.51 -7.80
N ILE A 19 14.57 5.01 -8.98
CA ILE A 19 13.24 4.46 -9.28
C ILE A 19 12.93 3.26 -8.38
N LEU A 20 13.90 2.37 -8.16
CA LEU A 20 13.74 1.21 -7.28
C LEU A 20 13.48 1.63 -5.83
N ILE A 21 14.21 2.64 -5.32
CA ILE A 21 14.00 3.16 -3.96
C ILE A 21 12.60 3.78 -3.82
N ILE A 22 12.17 4.58 -4.80
CA ILE A 22 10.84 5.19 -4.81
C ILE A 22 9.76 4.11 -4.83
N THR A 23 9.87 3.16 -5.76
CA THR A 23 8.92 2.05 -5.91
C THR A 23 8.82 1.23 -4.62
N HIS A 24 9.97 0.87 -4.03
CA HIS A 24 10.01 0.09 -2.80
C HIS A 24 9.35 0.83 -1.62
N ARG A 25 9.58 2.15 -1.50
CA ARG A 25 8.95 2.97 -0.45
C ARG A 25 7.44 3.09 -0.66
N THR A 26 6.98 3.32 -1.89
CA THR A 26 5.56 3.42 -2.23
C THR A 26 4.84 2.10 -1.98
N ASP A 27 5.41 0.98 -2.42
CA ASP A 27 4.82 -0.35 -2.24
C ASP A 27 4.72 -0.73 -0.74
N LYS A 28 5.72 -0.37 0.08
CA LYS A 28 5.65 -0.56 1.53
C LYS A 28 4.57 0.29 2.20
N ASN A 29 4.29 1.49 1.68
CA ASN A 29 3.23 2.36 2.20
C ASN A 29 1.82 1.92 1.76
N SER A 30 1.67 1.34 0.58
CA SER A 30 0.39 0.77 0.13
C SER A 30 -0.06 -0.44 0.97
N ARG A 31 0.87 -1.17 1.59
CA ARG A 31 0.56 -2.30 2.49
C ARG A 31 0.06 -1.88 3.89
N LYS A 32 0.00 -0.58 4.20
CA LYS A 32 -0.24 -0.06 5.58
C LYS A 32 -1.67 0.39 5.91
N LYS A 33 -2.70 0.02 5.16
CA LYS A 33 -4.07 0.51 5.44
C LYS A 33 -5.10 -0.56 5.75
N PHE A 34 -4.65 -1.66 6.32
CA PHE A 34 -5.56 -2.57 7.00
C PHE A 34 -5.44 -2.34 8.50
N PHE A 35 -6.53 -1.92 9.12
CA PHE A 35 -6.63 -1.85 10.58
C PHE A 35 -6.74 -3.28 11.11
N GLN A 36 -6.16 -3.53 12.28
CA GLN A 36 -6.51 -4.72 13.04
C GLN A 36 -7.90 -4.54 13.69
N PRO A 37 -8.61 -5.61 14.05
CA PRO A 37 -9.94 -5.50 14.66
C PRO A 37 -9.94 -4.67 15.95
N ASN A 38 -8.82 -4.67 16.67
CA ASN A 38 -8.61 -3.92 17.92
C ASN A 38 -8.25 -2.44 17.70
N GLU A 39 -7.95 -2.04 16.46
CA GLU A 39 -7.53 -0.67 16.10
C GLU A 39 -8.66 0.11 15.41
N VAL A 40 -9.86 -0.47 15.33
CA VAL A 40 -11.03 0.16 14.69
C VAL A 40 -11.48 1.36 15.54
N PRO A 41 -11.49 2.59 14.98
CA PRO A 41 -11.96 3.76 15.71
C PRO A 41 -13.45 3.67 16.02
N GLU A 42 -13.90 4.34 17.09
CA GLU A 42 -15.31 4.42 17.45
C GLU A 42 -16.16 5.05 16.34
N GLY A 43 -17.41 4.59 16.20
CA GLY A 43 -18.36 5.06 15.20
C GLY A 43 -18.21 4.42 13.81
N PHE A 44 -17.32 3.44 13.64
CA PHE A 44 -17.26 2.60 12.45
C PHE A 44 -18.08 1.32 12.64
N GLU A 45 -19.05 1.11 11.75
CA GLU A 45 -19.92 -0.07 11.76
C GLU A 45 -19.46 -1.09 10.70
N LYS A 46 -19.49 -2.38 11.07
CA LYS A 46 -19.16 -3.47 10.15
C LYS A 46 -20.23 -3.56 9.06
N THR A 47 -19.81 -3.54 7.80
CA THR A 47 -20.70 -3.73 6.66
C THR A 47 -20.73 -5.20 6.22
N ALA A 48 -21.70 -5.55 5.38
CA ALA A 48 -21.77 -6.89 4.76
C ALA A 48 -20.67 -7.12 3.69
N GLU A 49 -19.94 -6.06 3.29
CA GLU A 49 -18.86 -6.16 2.31
C GLU A 49 -17.61 -6.81 2.93
N SER A 50 -17.14 -7.89 2.30
CA SER A 50 -15.87 -8.55 2.63
C SER A 50 -15.13 -8.99 1.37
N PHE A 51 -13.81 -9.06 1.49
CA PHE A 51 -12.90 -9.48 0.42
C PHE A 51 -11.88 -10.46 0.98
N ILE A 52 -11.44 -11.40 0.14
CA ILE A 52 -10.35 -12.32 0.50
C ILE A 52 -9.14 -11.90 -0.31
N ASP A 53 -8.06 -11.55 0.38
CA ASP A 53 -6.79 -11.31 -0.29
C ASP A 53 -6.25 -12.66 -0.80
N THR A 54 -6.12 -12.82 -2.11
CA THR A 54 -5.65 -14.06 -2.73
C THR A 54 -4.19 -14.38 -2.41
N LYS A 55 -3.40 -13.37 -2.05
CA LYS A 55 -1.97 -13.48 -1.71
C LYS A 55 -1.76 -13.88 -0.25
N THR A 56 -2.53 -13.30 0.66
CA THR A 56 -2.38 -13.54 2.11
C THR A 56 -3.42 -14.50 2.69
N LYS A 57 -4.48 -14.81 1.94
CA LYS A 57 -5.65 -15.60 2.36
C LYS A 57 -6.40 -15.00 3.56
N MET A 58 -6.08 -13.75 3.94
CA MET A 58 -6.75 -13.05 5.03
C MET A 58 -8.08 -12.45 4.57
N VAL A 59 -9.05 -12.40 5.47
CA VAL A 59 -10.37 -11.84 5.20
C VAL A 59 -10.37 -10.37 5.59
N ILE A 60 -10.65 -9.51 4.62
CA ILE A 60 -10.76 -8.07 4.81
C ILE A 60 -12.23 -7.71 4.89
N HIS A 61 -12.65 -7.14 6.02
CA HIS A 61 -13.99 -6.60 6.20
C HIS A 61 -13.98 -5.08 6.01
N VAL A 62 -15.01 -4.55 5.36
CA VAL A 62 -15.19 -3.10 5.22
C VAL A 62 -16.01 -2.58 6.39
N TYR A 63 -15.53 -1.51 7.01
CA TYR A 63 -16.25 -0.78 8.03
C TYR A 63 -16.56 0.63 7.51
N TYR A 64 -17.73 1.13 7.84
CA TYR A 64 -18.23 2.43 7.40
C TYR A 64 -18.65 3.28 8.58
N ASN A 65 -18.26 4.55 8.58
CA ASN A 65 -18.70 5.51 9.58
C ASN A 65 -19.78 6.41 8.95
N GLN A 66 -21.02 6.26 9.40
CA GLN A 66 -22.18 6.98 8.85
C GLN A 66 -22.10 8.49 9.06
N HIS A 67 -21.47 8.95 10.15
CA HIS A 67 -21.36 10.37 10.48
C HIS A 67 -20.33 11.11 9.63
N THR A 68 -19.25 10.44 9.22
CA THR A 68 -18.15 11.06 8.44
C THR A 68 -18.14 10.65 6.97
N GLY A 69 -18.89 9.62 6.60
CA GLY A 69 -18.86 9.02 5.27
C GLY A 69 -17.57 8.26 4.94
N LYS A 70 -16.68 8.05 5.91
CA LYS A 70 -15.39 7.39 5.70
C LYS A 70 -15.53 5.87 5.73
N ARG A 71 -14.66 5.20 4.96
CA ARG A 71 -14.51 3.74 4.91
C ARG A 71 -13.12 3.34 5.37
N ILE A 72 -13.05 2.25 6.12
CA ILE A 72 -11.79 1.61 6.51
C ILE A 72 -11.86 0.12 6.20
N TYR A 73 -10.70 -0.48 6.00
CA TYR A 73 -10.54 -1.90 5.72
C TYR A 73 -9.88 -2.54 6.94
N VAL A 74 -10.50 -3.60 7.47
CA VAL A 74 -10.05 -4.28 8.68
C VAL A 74 -9.74 -5.73 8.32
N VAL A 75 -8.53 -6.17 8.64
CA VAL A 75 -8.13 -7.57 8.42
C VAL A 75 -8.49 -8.39 9.65
N HIS A 76 -9.17 -9.51 9.44
CA HIS A 76 -9.48 -10.53 10.45
C HIS A 76 -8.72 -11.83 10.15
#